data_AF-A0A6G3XL50-F1
#
_entry.id   AF-A0A6G3XL50-F1
#
_cell.length_a   1.000
_cell.length_b   1.000
_cell.length_c   1.000
_cell.angle_alpha   90.00
_cell.angle_beta   90.00
_cell.angle_gamma   90.00
#
_symmetry.space_group_name_H-M   'P 1'
#
loop_
_entity.id
_entity.type
_entity.pdbx_description
1 polymer ?
#
loop_
_entity_poly.entity_id
_entity_poly.type
_entity_poly.pdbx_seq_one_letter_code
_entity_poly.pdbx_strand_id
1 'polypeptide(L)' 'MNQDSPYITQVNGRTATTDDLAPLAFAGHAHFTALQVTGGRVRGLDLHLERLRSASEEL' A
#
# COMPACT_ATOMS: atom_id res chain seq x y z
N MET A 1 17.99 -5.03 9.30
CA MET A 1 16.56 -4.72 9.41
C MET A 1 15.83 -6.07 9.48
N ASN A 2 14.99 -6.32 10.49
CA ASN A 2 14.40 -7.65 10.72
C ASN A 2 13.48 -8.04 9.56
N GLN A 3 13.60 -9.28 9.08
CA GLN A 3 12.76 -9.83 8.00
C GLN A 3 11.33 -10.19 8.47
N ASP A 4 11.06 -10.10 9.77
CA ASP A 4 9.77 -10.44 10.38
C ASP A 4 9.00 -9.16 10.78
N SER A 5 8.55 -8.39 9.79
CA SER A 5 7.56 -7.34 10.06
C SER A 5 6.22 -8.00 10.40
N PRO A 6 5.53 -7.62 11.51
CA PRO A 6 4.22 -8.17 11.84
C PRO A 6 3.13 -7.74 10.85
N TYR A 7 3.47 -6.87 9.88
CA TYR A 7 2.57 -6.35 8.85
C TYR A 7 2.90 -6.98 7.51
N ILE A 8 1.87 -7.55 6.87
CA ILE A 8 1.98 -8.16 5.55
C ILE A 8 1.87 -7.07 4.49
N THR A 9 2.91 -6.94 3.66
CA THR A 9 2.86 -6.15 2.42
C THR A 9 2.86 -7.10 1.23
N GLN A 10 2.02 -6.82 0.23
CA GLN A 10 1.91 -7.63 -0.98
C GLN A 10 2.36 -6.80 -2.19
N VAL A 11 3.19 -7.37 -3.04
CA VAL A 11 3.57 -6.81 -4.35
C VAL A 11 3.31 -7.86 -5.41
N ASN A 12 2.50 -7.53 -6.42
CA ASN A 12 2.12 -8.47 -7.48
C ASN A 12 1.55 -9.81 -6.94
N GLY A 13 0.77 -9.74 -5.86
CA GLY A 13 0.16 -10.91 -5.21
C GLY A 13 1.11 -11.81 -4.42
N ARG A 14 2.36 -11.37 -4.16
CA ARG A 14 3.33 -12.09 -3.34
C ARG A 14 3.73 -11.26 -2.12
N THR A 15 3.93 -11.93 -0.99
CA THR A 15 4.43 -11.27 0.23
C THR A 15 5.80 -10.68 -0.06
N ALA A 16 5.93 -9.37 0.13
CA ALA A 16 7.17 -8.66 -0.11
C ALA A 16 8.12 -8.79 1.08
N THR A 17 9.40 -9.02 0.79
CA THR A 17 10.49 -8.93 1.76
C THR A 17 10.91 -7.48 1.97
N THR A 18 11.75 -7.21 2.97
CA THR A 18 12.31 -5.87 3.17
C THR A 18 13.14 -5.42 1.95
N ASP A 19 13.87 -6.35 1.34
CA ASP A 19 14.73 -6.06 0.18
C ASP A 19 13.91 -5.72 -1.07
N ASP A 20 12.71 -6.32 -1.23
CA ASP A 20 11.77 -5.96 -2.30
C ASP A 20 11.24 -4.52 -2.13
N LEU A 21 11.08 -4.06 -0.88
CA LEU A 21 10.48 -2.77 -0.57
C LEU A 21 11.50 -1.62 -0.57
N ALA A 22 12.77 -1.88 -0.26
CA ALA A 22 13.78 -0.84 -0.11
C ALA A 22 13.88 0.09 -1.36
N PRO A 23 13.95 -0.42 -2.61
CA PRO A 23 14.00 0.45 -3.78
C PRO A 23 12.74 1.32 -3.95
N LEU A 24 11.56 0.81 -3.57
CA LEU A 24 10.28 1.50 -3.69
C LEU A 24 10.10 2.56 -2.60
N ALA A 25 10.48 2.23 -1.36
CA ALA A 25 10.33 3.12 -0.21
C ALA A 25 11.23 4.37 -0.30
N PHE A 26 12.37 4.25 -1.00
CA PHE A 26 13.36 5.33 -1.15
C PHE A 26 13.39 5.96 -2.55
N ALA A 27 12.42 5.65 -3.42
CA ALA A 27 12.31 6.26 -4.76
C ALA A 27 11.96 7.76 -4.72
N GLY A 28 11.47 8.26 -3.58
CA GLY A 28 11.18 9.69 -3.37
C GLY A 28 9.83 10.16 -3.91
N HIS A 29 9.03 9.28 -4.50
CA HIS A 29 7.68 9.57 -4.99
C HIS A 29 6.74 8.37 -4.75
N ALA A 30 5.60 8.60 -4.10
CA ALA A 30 4.58 7.58 -3.88
C ALA A 30 3.24 8.22 -3.54
N HIS A 31 2.16 7.58 -3.99
CA HIS A 31 0.80 7.89 -3.57
C HIS A 31 0.24 6.72 -2.75
N PHE A 32 -0.55 7.03 -1.72
CA PHE A 32 -1.16 6.02 -0.89
C PHE A 32 -2.54 6.46 -0.40
N THR A 33 -3.34 5.48 0.00
CA THR A 33 -4.60 5.67 0.70
C THR A 33 -4.63 4.71 1.89
N ALA A 34 -5.22 5.13 3.00
CA ALA A 34 -5.41 4.29 4.18
C ALA A 34 -6.90 4.11 4.45
N LEU A 35 -7.28 2.91 4.89
CA LEU A 35 -8.65 2.52 5.19
C LEU A 35 -8.66 1.58 6.39
N GLN A 36 -9.80 1.47 7.07
CA GLN A 36 -9.98 0.54 8.19
C GLN A 36 -10.79 -0.67 7.76
N VAL A 37 -10.30 -1.86 8.12
CA VAL A 37 -11.04 -3.12 7.95
C VAL A 37 -11.64 -3.52 9.29
N THR A 38 -12.96 -3.70 9.34
CA THR A 38 -13.68 -4.19 10.52
C THR A 38 -14.63 -5.31 10.10
N GLY A 39 -14.47 -6.50 10.68
CA GLY A 39 -15.29 -7.67 10.33
C GLY A 39 -15.22 -8.05 8.84
N GLY A 40 -14.04 -7.87 8.21
CA GLY A 40 -13.84 -8.12 6.79
C GLY A 40 -14.49 -7.09 5.86
N ARG A 41 -14.90 -5.93 6.38
CA ARG A 41 -15.58 -4.87 5.61
C ARG A 41 -14.83 -3.56 5.71
N VAL A 42 -14.97 -2.75 4.67
CA VAL A 42 -14.43 -1.40 4.55
C VAL A 42 -15.57 -0.46 4.16
N ARG A 43 -15.63 0.74 4.74
CA ARG A 43 -16.55 1.79 4.29
C ARG A 43 -15.88 2.63 3.20
N GLY A 44 -16.60 2.90 2.11
CA GLY A 44 -16.15 3.79 1.04
C GLY A 44 -14.90 3.28 0.29
N LEU A 45 -14.78 1.97 0.08
CA LEU A 45 -13.63 1.38 -0.63
C LEU A 45 -13.43 2.00 -2.02
N ASP A 46 -14.53 2.23 -2.73
CA ASP A 46 -14.58 2.95 -4.00
C ASP A 46 -13.97 4.34 -3.91
N LEU A 47 -14.35 5.14 -2.91
CA LEU A 47 -13.81 6.48 -2.69
C LEU A 47 -12.31 6.46 -2.37
N HIS A 48 -11.85 5.47 -1.60
CA HIS A 48 -10.43 5.30 -1.29
C HIS A 48 -9.60 4.97 -2.53
N LEU A 49 -10.12 4.12 -3.41
CA LEU A 49 -9.48 3.73 -4.66
C LEU A 49 -9.48 4.87 -5.68
N GLU A 50 -10.60 5.60 -5.78
CA GLU A 50 -10.69 6.78 -6.65
C GLU A 50 -9.66 7.82 -6.23
N ARG A 51 -9.59 8.17 -4.94
CA ARG A 51 -8.59 9.12 -4.43
C ARG A 51 -7.16 8.68 -4.74
N LEU A 52 -6.86 7.39 -4.63
CA LEU A 52 -5.53 6.87 -4.95
C LEU A 52 -5.22 6.98 -6.45
N ARG A 53 -6.20 6.68 -7.30
CA ARG A 53 -6.09 6.80 -8.76
C ARG A 53 -5.85 8.24 -9.17
N SER A 54 -6.70 9.17 -8.74
CA SER A 54 -6.55 10.59 -9.10
C SER A 54 -5.18 11.12 -8.67
N ALA A 55 -4.74 10.83 -7.44
CA ALA A 55 -3.41 11.23 -6.97
C ALA A 55 -2.27 10.66 -7.84
N SER A 56 -2.42 9.43 -8.35
CA SER A 56 -1.42 8.77 -9.20
C SER A 56 -1.41 9.25 -10.65
N GLU A 57 -2.47 9.91 -11.11
CA GLU A 57 -2.57 10.46 -12.46
C GLU A 57 -2.17 11.94 -12.52
N GLU A 58 -2.28 12.68 -11.40
CA GLU A 58 -2.01 14.11 -11.33
C GLU A 58 -0.54 14.49 -11.07
N LEU A 59 0.29 13.58 -10.53
CA LEU A 59 1.67 13.84 -10.07
C LEU A 59 2.65 12.75 -10.53
#